data_AF-A0A523NMT8-F1
#
_entry.id   AF-A0A523NMT8-F1
#
_cell.length_a   1.000
_cell.length_b   1.000
_cell.length_c   1.000
_cell.angle_alpha   90.00
_cell.angle_beta   90.00
_cell.angle_gamma   90.00
#
_symmetry.space_group_name_H-M   'P 1'
#
loop_
_entity.id
_entity.type
_entity.pdbx_description
1 polymer ?
#
loop_
_entity_poly.entity_id
_entity_poly.type
_entity_poly.pdbx_seq_one_letter_code
_entity_poly.pdbx_strand_id
1 'polypeptide(L)'
;MAERISLALAVKGLSFRTSSLTNLNINETTRFKLIELGFPLLLIGKEGACGWVAALDLMEKARPEPSLFPNGNRGMPIALSFWSDHAATKTSENGNFSPYVELISRQIADGRRFLQGDAPGLADIESYIAVSSAARDGLPALVSAWRKRMSDLKSSVSSQPVDTSEAEHQLQNLKNLAVSPVDLDR
;
A
#
# COMPACT_ATOMS: atom_id res chain seq x y z
N MET A 1 -6.50 -3.14 -0.30
CA MET A 1 -5.90 -2.34 0.79
C MET A 1 -4.75 -3.04 1.50
N ALA A 2 -4.91 -4.26 2.02
CA ALA A 2 -3.83 -4.99 2.72
C ALA A 2 -2.52 -5.09 1.92
N GLU A 3 -2.60 -5.33 0.60
CA GLU A 3 -1.41 -5.41 -0.26
C GLU A 3 -0.62 -4.09 -0.34
N ARG A 4 -1.31 -2.94 -0.33
CA ARG A 4 -0.67 -1.62 -0.29
C ARG A 4 0.18 -1.45 0.97
N ILE A 5 -0.37 -1.83 2.12
CA ILE A 5 0.35 -1.81 3.40
C ILE A 5 1.56 -2.75 3.37
N SER A 6 1.41 -3.98 2.90
CA SER A 6 2.54 -4.91 2.79
C SER A 6 3.68 -4.35 1.94
N LEU A 7 3.36 -3.72 0.81
CA LEU A 7 4.36 -3.09 -0.06
C LEU A 7 5.01 -1.86 0.57
N ALA A 8 4.25 -1.01 1.27
CA ALA A 8 4.84 0.14 1.98
C ALA A 8 5.80 -0.31 3.09
N LEU A 9 5.42 -1.34 3.85
CA LEU A 9 6.31 -1.97 4.83
C LEU A 9 7.55 -2.58 4.17
N ALA A 10 7.40 -3.17 2.98
CA ALA A 10 8.51 -3.69 2.19
C ALA A 10 9.47 -2.59 1.73
N VAL A 11 8.97 -1.46 1.21
CA VAL A 11 9.79 -0.28 0.90
C VAL A 11 10.57 0.17 2.13
N LYS A 12 9.92 0.22 3.30
CA LYS A 12 10.54 0.58 4.58
C LYS A 12 11.50 -0.49 5.13
N GLY A 13 11.60 -1.67 4.51
CA GLY A 13 12.38 -2.80 5.03
C GLY A 13 11.92 -3.25 6.41
N LEU A 14 10.60 -3.25 6.64
CA LEU A 14 9.98 -3.62 7.92
C LEU A 14 9.27 -4.96 7.78
N SER A 15 9.75 -5.96 8.53
CA SER A 15 8.98 -7.17 8.80
C SER A 15 7.78 -6.83 9.67
N PHE A 16 6.68 -7.55 9.49
CA PHE A 16 5.43 -7.25 10.17
C PHE A 16 4.69 -8.50 10.57
N ARG A 17 3.70 -8.32 11.46
CA ARG A 17 2.78 -9.37 11.83
C ARG A 17 1.36 -8.97 11.48
N THR A 18 0.51 -9.94 11.18
CA THR A 18 -0.86 -9.71 10.71
C THR A 18 -1.86 -10.54 11.51
N SER A 19 -3.01 -9.95 11.82
CA SER A 19 -4.19 -10.69 12.26
C SER A 19 -5.39 -10.26 11.43
N SER A 20 -6.35 -11.17 11.24
CA SER A 20 -7.64 -10.84 10.67
C SER A 20 -8.53 -10.25 11.74
N LEU A 21 -9.30 -9.20 11.40
CA LEU A 21 -10.32 -8.62 12.28
C LEU A 21 -11.36 -9.67 12.72
N THR A 22 -11.61 -10.69 11.90
CA THR A 22 -12.50 -11.82 12.22
C THR A 22 -11.97 -12.74 13.30
N ASN A 23 -10.65 -12.76 13.51
CA ASN A 23 -10.00 -13.62 14.50
C ASN A 23 -9.91 -12.95 15.87
N LEU A 24 -10.20 -11.64 15.96
CA LEU A 24 -10.16 -10.88 17.20
C LEU A 24 -11.49 -11.01 17.96
N ASN A 25 -11.39 -11.35 19.25
CA ASN A 25 -12.49 -11.34 20.21
C ASN A 25 -12.78 -9.91 20.70
N ILE A 26 -13.23 -9.07 19.78
CA ILE A 26 -13.70 -7.71 20.07
C ILE A 26 -15.23 -7.63 19.94
N ASN A 27 -15.84 -6.74 20.71
CA ASN A 27 -17.28 -6.48 20.60
C ASN A 27 -17.65 -5.91 19.21
N GLU A 28 -18.90 -6.13 18.79
CA GLU A 28 -19.39 -5.71 17.48
C GLU A 28 -19.29 -4.21 17.26
N THR A 29 -19.51 -3.39 18.29
CA THR A 29 -19.37 -1.93 18.22
C THR A 29 -17.95 -1.51 17.83
N THR A 30 -16.93 -2.13 18.42
CA THR A 30 -15.52 -1.85 18.12
C THR A 30 -15.17 -2.32 16.71
N ARG A 31 -15.65 -3.52 16.34
CA ARG A 31 -15.46 -4.06 15.00
C ARG A 31 -16.07 -3.14 13.94
N PHE A 32 -17.30 -2.71 14.14
CA PHE A 32 -18.01 -1.82 13.24
C PHE A 32 -17.31 -0.47 13.10
N LYS A 33 -16.89 0.14 14.22
CA LYS A 33 -16.09 1.37 14.19
C LYS A 33 -14.81 1.22 13.39
N LEU A 34 -14.04 0.14 13.58
CA LEU A 34 -12.82 -0.08 12.81
C LEU A 34 -13.09 -0.20 11.30
N ILE A 35 -14.22 -0.81 10.92
CA ILE A 35 -14.65 -0.90 9.53
C ILE A 35 -15.02 0.49 8.99
N GLU A 36 -15.82 1.27 9.72
CA GLU A 36 -16.20 2.64 9.35
C GLU A 36 -14.99 3.59 9.22
N LEU A 37 -13.95 3.38 10.01
CA LEU A 37 -12.72 4.18 9.95
C LEU A 37 -11.78 3.74 8.81
N GLY A 38 -12.21 2.83 7.93
CA GLY A 38 -11.47 2.44 6.73
C GLY A 38 -10.40 1.38 6.98
N PHE A 39 -10.69 0.33 7.77
CA PHE A 39 -9.81 -0.83 7.99
C PHE A 39 -9.06 -1.24 6.70
N PRO A 40 -7.75 -1.52 6.73
CA PRO A 40 -6.92 -2.04 7.83
C PRO A 40 -6.44 -1.03 8.87
N LEU A 41 -6.24 -1.54 10.10
CA LEU A 41 -5.56 -0.87 11.22
C LEU A 41 -4.07 -1.27 11.25
N LEU A 42 -3.19 -0.29 11.14
CA LEU A 42 -1.75 -0.44 11.40
C LEU A 42 -1.45 -0.08 12.85
N LEU A 43 -0.68 -0.92 13.55
CA LEU A 43 -0.19 -0.65 14.91
C LEU A 43 1.34 -0.58 14.93
N ILE A 44 1.88 0.48 15.54
CA ILE A 44 3.31 0.64 15.82
C ILE A 44 3.48 1.02 17.30
N GLY A 45 3.84 0.04 18.12
CA GLY A 45 3.94 0.25 19.57
C GLY A 45 2.59 0.60 20.18
N LYS A 46 2.44 1.84 20.67
CA LYS A 46 1.20 2.36 21.30
C LYS A 46 0.42 3.32 20.39
N GLU A 47 0.89 3.49 19.16
CA GLU A 47 0.27 4.34 18.14
C GLU A 47 -0.42 3.44 17.11
N GLY A 48 -1.59 3.87 16.64
CA GLY A 48 -2.33 3.18 15.58
C GLY A 48 -2.82 4.13 14.52
N ALA A 49 -3.04 3.59 13.32
CA ALA A 49 -3.61 4.32 12.20
C ALA A 49 -4.61 3.44 11.45
N CYS A 50 -5.83 3.92 11.27
CA CYS A 50 -6.86 3.27 10.46
C CYS A 50 -7.02 4.02 9.14
N GLY A 51 -7.07 3.29 8.03
CA GLY A 51 -7.06 3.86 6.69
C GLY A 51 -5.68 3.89 6.06
N TRP A 52 -5.65 4.05 4.73
CA TRP A 52 -4.42 4.02 3.96
C TRP A 52 -3.54 5.22 4.26
N VAL A 53 -4.09 6.43 4.13
CA VAL A 53 -3.30 7.66 4.21
C VAL A 53 -2.77 7.86 5.63
N ALA A 54 -3.59 7.56 6.65
CA ALA A 54 -3.15 7.61 8.05
C ALA A 54 -2.03 6.59 8.33
N ALA A 55 -2.10 5.39 7.74
CA ALA A 55 -1.04 4.40 7.87
C ALA A 55 0.28 4.89 7.25
N LEU A 56 0.23 5.55 6.09
CA LEU A 56 1.40 6.16 5.46
C LEU A 56 2.07 7.19 6.37
N ASP A 57 1.29 8.09 6.95
CA ASP A 57 1.79 9.13 7.85
C ASP A 57 2.41 8.52 9.12
N LEU A 58 1.77 7.50 9.68
CA LEU A 58 2.31 6.79 10.83
C LEU A 58 3.63 6.09 10.48
N MET A 59 3.75 5.46 9.31
CA MET A 59 4.99 4.82 8.84
C MET A 59 6.11 5.84 8.61
N GLU A 60 5.83 6.96 7.93
CA GLU A 60 6.81 8.03 7.70
C GLU A 60 7.30 8.65 9.01
N LYS A 61 6.38 8.88 9.98
CA LYS A 61 6.73 9.42 11.29
C LYS A 61 7.59 8.43 12.10
N ALA A 62 7.23 7.15 12.08
CA ALA A 62 7.93 6.12 12.85
C ALA A 62 9.32 5.81 12.25
N ARG A 63 9.45 5.82 10.92
CA ARG A 63 10.70 5.56 10.21
C ARG A 63 10.77 6.42 8.95
N PRO A 64 11.39 7.62 9.01
CA PRO A 64 11.46 8.52 7.87
C PRO A 64 12.20 7.92 6.67
N GLU A 65 13.29 7.16 6.92
CA GLU A 65 14.10 6.57 5.86
C GLU A 65 14.06 5.02 5.82
N PRO A 66 13.90 4.41 4.63
CA PRO A 66 13.73 5.06 3.32
C PRO A 66 12.35 5.71 3.19
N SER A 67 12.25 6.93 2.61
CA SER A 67 10.94 7.59 2.46
C SER A 67 10.07 6.93 1.39
N LEU A 68 8.76 6.83 1.65
CA LEU A 68 7.75 6.50 0.64
C LEU A 68 7.59 7.60 -0.41
N PHE A 69 8.22 8.75 -0.20
CA PHE A 69 8.19 9.91 -1.09
C PHE A 69 9.62 10.29 -1.50
N PRO A 70 10.33 9.42 -2.27
CA PRO A 70 11.76 9.53 -2.48
C PRO A 70 12.23 10.80 -3.22
N ASN A 71 11.32 11.51 -3.90
CA ASN A 71 11.60 12.80 -4.56
C ASN A 71 10.97 14.00 -3.83
N GLY A 72 10.51 13.81 -2.58
CA GLY A 72 9.86 14.82 -1.76
C GLY A 72 8.40 15.12 -2.12
N ASN A 73 7.86 14.58 -3.22
CA ASN A 73 6.48 14.82 -3.63
C ASN A 73 5.51 13.86 -2.92
N ARG A 74 4.73 14.40 -1.97
CA ARG A 74 3.67 13.64 -1.26
C ARG A 74 2.33 13.69 -1.99
N GLY A 75 1.98 14.84 -2.56
CA GLY A 75 0.65 15.08 -3.12
C GLY A 75 0.32 14.19 -4.31
N MET A 76 1.25 14.05 -5.27
CA MET A 76 0.99 13.28 -6.49
C MET A 76 0.83 11.77 -6.20
N PRO A 77 1.71 11.11 -5.43
CA PRO A 77 1.52 9.70 -5.09
C PRO A 77 0.27 9.43 -4.25
N ILE A 78 -0.12 10.36 -3.36
CA ILE A 78 -1.39 10.26 -2.63
C ILE A 78 -2.57 10.40 -3.59
N ALA A 79 -2.54 11.35 -4.53
CA ALA A 79 -3.57 11.49 -5.55
C ALA A 79 -3.70 10.23 -6.43
N LEU A 80 -2.57 9.59 -6.78
CA LEU A 80 -2.57 8.33 -7.50
C LEU A 80 -3.31 7.22 -6.74
N SER A 81 -3.34 7.23 -5.41
CA SER A 81 -4.08 6.22 -4.62
C SER A 81 -5.60 6.26 -4.78
N PHE A 82 -6.14 7.37 -5.29
CA PHE A 82 -7.56 7.47 -5.66
C PHE A 82 -7.82 7.01 -7.08
N TRP A 83 -6.87 7.28 -7.97
CA TRP A 83 -7.02 6.99 -9.39
C TRP A 83 -6.62 5.55 -9.72
N SER A 84 -5.71 4.93 -8.97
CA SER A 84 -5.25 3.56 -9.19
C SER A 84 -6.39 2.55 -9.06
N ASP A 85 -7.28 2.74 -8.09
CA ASP A 85 -8.48 1.90 -7.91
C ASP A 85 -9.43 1.97 -9.12
N HIS A 86 -9.51 3.14 -9.79
CA HIS A 86 -10.32 3.32 -10.99
C HIS A 86 -9.60 2.84 -12.26
N ALA A 87 -8.28 2.99 -12.33
CA ALA A 87 -7.45 2.60 -13.48
C ALA A 87 -7.42 1.08 -13.70
N ALA A 88 -7.54 0.30 -12.62
CA ALA A 88 -7.63 -1.16 -12.65
C ALA A 88 -8.81 -1.71 -13.48
N THR A 89 -9.87 -0.89 -13.68
CA THR A 89 -11.13 -1.33 -14.30
C THR A 89 -11.12 -1.27 -15.83
N LYS A 90 -10.15 -0.60 -16.46
CA LYS A 90 -10.10 -0.44 -17.91
C LYS A 90 -9.12 -1.43 -18.53
N THR A 91 -9.66 -2.56 -19.00
CA THR A 91 -8.96 -3.51 -19.86
C THR A 91 -8.73 -2.92 -21.25
N SER A 92 -7.64 -3.29 -21.88
CA SER A 92 -7.40 -3.02 -23.30
C SER A 92 -8.41 -3.72 -24.18
N GLU A 93 -9.02 -2.99 -25.12
CA GLU A 93 -9.71 -3.58 -26.25
C GLU A 93 -8.69 -3.92 -27.35
N ASN A 94 -8.85 -5.07 -28.00
CA ASN A 94 -8.14 -5.44 -29.24
C ASN A 94 -6.60 -5.60 -29.14
N GLY A 95 -6.09 -6.23 -28.08
CA GLY A 95 -4.67 -6.64 -28.00
C GLY A 95 -3.67 -5.51 -27.69
N ASN A 96 -4.15 -4.28 -27.45
CA ASN A 96 -3.34 -3.18 -26.95
C ASN A 96 -3.09 -3.33 -25.43
N PHE A 97 -2.29 -2.47 -24.81
CA PHE A 97 -2.24 -2.38 -23.35
C PHE A 97 -3.24 -1.36 -22.83
N SER A 98 -3.64 -1.45 -21.56
CA SER A 98 -4.38 -0.36 -20.92
C SER A 98 -3.58 0.95 -21.08
N PRO A 99 -4.21 2.11 -21.36
CA PRO A 99 -3.52 3.40 -21.42
C PRO A 99 -2.66 3.68 -20.17
N TYR A 100 -3.06 3.13 -19.03
CA TYR A 100 -2.29 3.19 -17.80
C TYR A 100 -0.92 2.50 -17.91
N VAL A 101 -0.87 1.30 -18.50
CA VAL A 101 0.38 0.57 -18.75
C VAL A 101 1.28 1.35 -19.73
N GLU A 102 0.69 2.00 -20.73
CA GLU A 102 1.44 2.84 -21.66
C GLU A 102 2.06 4.06 -20.96
N LEU A 103 1.32 4.73 -20.07
CA LEU A 103 1.85 5.82 -19.26
C LEU A 103 3.02 5.38 -18.39
N ILE A 104 2.91 4.23 -17.72
CA ILE A 104 4.00 3.65 -16.93
C ILE A 104 5.20 3.33 -17.83
N SER A 105 4.96 2.71 -18.99
CA SER A 105 6.03 2.39 -19.95
C SER A 105 6.77 3.63 -20.43
N ARG A 106 6.07 4.73 -20.73
CA ARG A 106 6.67 6.00 -21.12
C ARG A 106 7.45 6.64 -19.97
N GLN A 107 6.92 6.59 -18.75
CA GLN A 107 7.54 7.17 -17.56
C GLN A 107 8.91 6.55 -17.24
N ILE A 108 9.07 5.24 -17.46
CA ILE A 108 10.32 4.52 -17.18
C ILE A 108 11.21 4.35 -18.42
N ALA A 109 10.82 4.91 -19.57
CA ALA A 109 11.55 4.76 -20.83
C ALA A 109 12.92 5.47 -20.81
N ASP A 110 13.11 6.42 -19.91
CA ASP A 110 14.39 7.12 -19.70
C ASP A 110 15.41 6.33 -18.87
N GLY A 111 15.09 5.08 -18.50
CA GLY A 111 15.99 4.17 -17.81
C GLY A 111 15.96 4.27 -16.28
N ARG A 112 15.12 5.12 -15.70
CA ARG A 112 14.92 5.15 -14.24
C ARG A 112 14.46 3.79 -13.70
N ARG A 113 14.89 3.47 -12.48
CA ARG A 113 14.60 2.16 -11.87
C ARG A 113 13.16 2.04 -11.38
N PHE A 114 12.59 3.13 -10.87
CA PHE A 114 11.26 3.27 -10.29
C PHE A 114 10.61 4.58 -10.76
N LEU A 115 9.30 4.76 -10.55
CA LEU A 115 8.54 5.86 -11.15
C LEU A 115 9.04 7.25 -10.75
N GLN A 116 9.55 7.37 -9.52
CA GLN A 116 10.07 8.62 -8.94
C GLN A 116 11.60 8.71 -8.91
N GLY A 117 12.33 7.76 -9.49
CA GLY A 117 13.80 7.77 -9.55
C GLY A 117 14.43 6.40 -9.26
N ASP A 118 15.47 6.38 -8.44
CA ASP A 118 16.25 5.16 -8.15
C ASP A 118 15.75 4.34 -6.96
N ALA A 119 14.91 4.93 -6.11
CA ALA A 119 14.27 4.29 -4.97
C ALA A 119 12.76 4.08 -5.22
N PRO A 120 12.18 2.97 -4.74
CA PRO A 120 10.75 2.74 -4.84
C PRO A 120 9.99 3.68 -3.89
N GLY A 121 8.80 4.11 -4.29
CA GLY A 121 7.94 4.95 -3.45
C GLY A 121 6.46 4.64 -3.59
N LEU A 122 5.63 5.50 -3.01
CA LEU A 122 4.18 5.36 -3.05
C LEU A 122 3.63 5.34 -4.48
N ALA A 123 4.23 6.08 -5.41
CA ALA A 123 3.81 6.04 -6.81
C ALA A 123 3.95 4.62 -7.38
N ASP A 124 5.07 3.94 -7.11
CA ASP A 124 5.29 2.57 -7.56
C ASP A 124 4.29 1.61 -6.93
N ILE A 125 3.97 1.77 -5.64
CA ILE A 125 2.98 0.95 -4.94
C ILE A 125 1.62 1.08 -5.63
N GLU A 126 1.14 2.31 -5.83
CA GLU A 126 -0.18 2.55 -6.43
C GLU A 126 -0.27 2.05 -7.87
N SER A 127 0.78 2.27 -8.66
CA SER A 127 0.84 1.76 -10.03
C SER A 127 0.96 0.25 -10.07
N TYR A 128 1.68 -0.37 -9.14
CA TYR A 128 1.87 -1.82 -9.10
C TYR A 128 0.56 -2.54 -8.84
N ILE A 129 -0.27 -2.01 -7.92
CA ILE A 129 -1.61 -2.54 -7.65
C ILE A 129 -2.46 -2.50 -8.93
N ALA A 130 -2.55 -1.33 -9.58
CA ALA A 130 -3.35 -1.16 -10.80
C ALA A 130 -2.88 -2.04 -11.96
N VAL A 131 -1.56 -2.12 -12.21
CA VAL A 131 -0.98 -2.96 -13.26
C VAL A 131 -1.19 -4.45 -12.97
N SER A 132 -1.03 -4.87 -11.72
CA SER A 132 -1.19 -6.28 -11.33
C SER A 132 -2.64 -6.76 -11.43
N SER A 133 -3.62 -5.88 -11.22
CA SER A 133 -5.04 -6.19 -11.44
C SER A 133 -5.44 -6.19 -12.93
N ALA A 134 -4.80 -5.37 -13.76
CA ALA A 134 -5.21 -5.18 -15.16
C ALA A 134 -4.55 -6.15 -16.15
N ALA A 135 -3.34 -6.64 -15.86
CA ALA A 135 -2.55 -7.41 -16.82
C ALA A 135 -2.84 -8.92 -16.71
N ARG A 136 -3.53 -9.47 -17.71
CA ARG A 136 -3.74 -10.93 -17.82
C ARG A 136 -2.65 -11.65 -18.59
N ASP A 137 -1.95 -11.01 -19.54
CA ASP A 137 -0.70 -11.48 -20.17
C ASP A 137 -0.05 -10.34 -21.01
N GLY A 138 1.24 -10.48 -21.36
CA GLY A 138 1.87 -9.75 -22.47
C GLY A 138 2.50 -8.38 -22.21
N LEU A 139 2.64 -7.92 -20.96
CA LEU A 139 3.17 -6.57 -20.62
C LEU A 139 4.49 -6.20 -21.34
N PRO A 140 4.68 -4.92 -21.73
CA PRO A 140 5.95 -4.46 -22.31
C PRO A 140 7.14 -4.83 -21.45
N ALA A 141 8.29 -5.15 -22.06
CA ALA A 141 9.47 -5.65 -21.36
C ALA A 141 9.91 -4.73 -20.20
N LEU A 142 9.87 -3.40 -20.41
CA LEU A 142 10.20 -2.42 -19.36
C LEU A 142 9.25 -2.50 -18.17
N VAL A 143 7.94 -2.57 -18.42
CA VAL A 143 6.91 -2.66 -17.38
C VAL A 143 6.98 -4.01 -16.67
N SER A 144 7.23 -5.10 -17.41
CA SER A 144 7.45 -6.44 -16.86
C SER A 144 8.65 -6.46 -15.92
N ALA A 145 9.78 -5.85 -16.30
CA ALA A 145 10.97 -5.76 -15.47
C ALA A 145 10.72 -4.92 -14.21
N TRP A 146 10.03 -3.78 -14.32
CA TRP A 146 9.64 -2.95 -13.18
C TRP A 146 8.68 -3.68 -12.23
N ARG A 147 7.64 -4.33 -12.76
CA ARG A 147 6.68 -5.13 -11.98
C ARG A 147 7.39 -6.24 -11.23
N LYS A 148 8.36 -6.92 -11.85
CA LYS A 148 9.17 -7.94 -11.18
C LYS A 148 9.92 -7.36 -9.98
N ARG A 149 10.54 -6.18 -10.12
CA ARG A 149 11.23 -5.53 -8.99
C ARG A 149 10.29 -5.26 -7.81
N MET A 150 9.07 -4.80 -8.08
CA MET A 150 8.07 -4.58 -7.02
C MET A 150 7.60 -5.90 -6.37
N SER A 151 7.45 -6.96 -7.16
CA SER A 151 7.12 -8.29 -6.64
C SER A 151 8.26 -8.90 -5.79
N ASP A 152 9.51 -8.75 -6.24
CA ASP A 152 10.69 -9.17 -5.49
C ASP A 152 10.81 -8.37 -4.17
N LEU A 153 10.54 -7.06 -4.20
CA LEU A 153 10.53 -6.21 -3.01
C LEU A 153 9.48 -6.68 -2.00
N LYS A 154 8.24 -6.95 -2.44
CA LYS A 154 7.19 -7.52 -1.58
C LYS A 154 7.63 -8.81 -0.90
N SER A 155 8.35 -9.66 -1.64
CA SER A 155 8.83 -10.96 -1.16
C SER A 155 10.06 -10.86 -0.26
N SER A 156 10.71 -9.69 -0.19
CA SER A 156 11.92 -9.48 0.61
C SER A 156 11.68 -9.31 2.11
N VAL A 157 10.43 -9.01 2.51
CA VAL A 157 10.05 -8.84 3.92
C VAL A 157 9.23 -10.02 4.42
N SER A 158 9.45 -10.40 5.69
CA SER A 158 8.69 -11.46 6.32
C SER A 158 7.39 -10.93 6.91
N SER A 159 6.31 -11.67 6.69
CA SER A 159 5.03 -11.50 7.38
C SER A 159 4.69 -12.75 8.16
N GLN A 160 4.39 -12.62 9.45
CA GLN A 160 3.96 -13.74 10.30
C GLN A 160 2.57 -13.46 10.89
N PRO A 161 1.75 -14.49 11.17
CA PRO A 161 0.55 -14.27 11.97
C PRO A 161 0.95 -13.77 13.37
N VAL A 162 0.20 -12.80 13.91
CA VAL A 162 0.27 -12.47 15.34
C VAL A 162 -0.72 -13.36 16.08
N ASP A 163 -0.36 -13.78 17.30
CA ASP A 163 -1.28 -14.47 18.19
C ASP A 163 -2.49 -13.57 18.50
N THR A 164 -3.68 -14.17 18.54
CA THR A 164 -4.94 -13.42 18.76
C THR A 164 -4.91 -12.66 20.09
N SER A 165 -4.43 -13.27 21.17
CA SER A 165 -4.38 -12.64 22.49
C SER A 165 -3.39 -11.47 22.53
N GLU A 166 -2.27 -11.59 21.80
CA GLU A 166 -1.31 -10.50 21.66
C GLU A 166 -1.91 -9.32 20.86
N ALA A 167 -2.61 -9.60 19.76
CA ALA A 167 -3.26 -8.56 18.96
C ALA A 167 -4.34 -7.81 19.74
N GLU A 168 -5.16 -8.52 20.51
CA GLU A 168 -6.17 -7.94 21.40
C GLU A 168 -5.55 -7.08 22.48
N HIS A 169 -4.49 -7.58 23.13
CA HIS A 169 -3.75 -6.82 24.13
C HIS A 169 -3.13 -5.54 23.55
N GLN A 170 -2.59 -5.58 22.33
CA GLN A 170 -2.08 -4.38 21.65
C GLN A 170 -3.20 -3.37 21.36
N LEU A 171 -4.36 -3.84 20.90
CA LEU A 171 -5.51 -2.98 20.62
C LEU A 171 -6.04 -2.31 21.89
N GLN A 172 -6.10 -3.03 23.01
CA GLN A 172 -6.54 -2.49 24.31
C GLN A 172 -5.56 -1.46 24.88
N ASN A 173 -4.27 -1.58 24.56
CA ASN A 173 -3.22 -0.67 25.03
C ASN A 173 -2.95 0.51 24.08
N LEU A 174 -3.77 0.68 23.05
CA LEU A 174 -3.66 1.77 22.10
C LEU A 174 -3.87 3.10 22.81
N LYS A 175 -2.91 4.03 22.67
CA LYS A 175 -3.03 5.37 23.26
C LYS A 175 -3.61 6.39 22.29
N ASN A 176 -3.22 6.28 21.03
CA ASN A 176 -3.59 7.20 19.97
C ASN A 176 -4.00 6.40 18.74
N LEU A 177 -5.11 6.82 18.12
CA LEU A 177 -5.58 6.29 16.86
C LEU A 177 -5.70 7.45 15.86
N ALA A 178 -4.83 7.45 14.86
CA ALA A 178 -4.93 8.34 13.72
C ALA A 178 -5.94 7.79 12.70
N VAL A 179 -6.74 8.68 12.12
CA VAL A 179 -7.66 8.36 11.03
C VAL A 179 -7.57 9.48 10.01
N SER A 180 -7.55 9.14 8.72
CA SER A 180 -7.49 10.13 7.66
C SER A 180 -8.92 10.53 7.25
N PRO A 181 -9.25 11.82 7.18
CA PRO A 181 -10.56 12.27 6.68
C PRO A 181 -10.86 11.77 5.27
N VAL A 182 -9.79 11.64 4.47
CA VAL A 182 -9.83 11.15 3.10
C VAL A 182 -10.32 9.70 2.98
N ASP A 183 -10.07 8.89 4.02
CA ASP A 183 -10.43 7.47 4.02
C ASP A 183 -11.85 7.23 4.57
N LEU A 184 -12.54 8.27 5.07
CA LEU A 184 -13.91 8.17 5.62
C LEU A 184 -15.01 8.20 4.56
N ASP A 185 -14.70 8.67 3.34
CA ASP A 185 -15.67 8.85 2.24
C ASP A 185 -15.69 7.69 1.23
N ARG A 186 -15.03 6.56 1.53
CA ARG A 186 -14.89 5.38 0.64
C ARG A 186 -15.80 4.22 1.02
#